data_AF-A0A343TN87-F1
#
_entry.id   AF-A0A343TN87-F1
#
_cell.length_a   1.000
_cell.length_b   1.000
_cell.length_c   1.000
_cell.angle_alpha   90.00
_cell.angle_beta   90.00
_cell.angle_gamma   90.00
#
_symmetry.space_group_name_H-M   'P 1'
#
loop_
_entity.id
_entity.type
_entity.pdbx_description
1 polymer ?
#
loop_
_entity_poly.entity_id
_entity_poly.type
_entity_poly.pdbx_seq_one_letter_code
_entity_poly.pdbx_strand_id
1 'polypeptide(L)'
;MTLAMTYVRNDEDEADAVERVLARVENYPFEIDLLLADSGFYNERVIRRSRQIAATVVHVPKKSERMKDKLDIHKSYMTTYRMYKDSERELRFPLAVAVSYHAGDRGKSGEVVRGYGACGVIDRSAK
;
A
#
# COMPACT_ATOMS: atom_id res chain seq x y z
N MET A 1 13.94 11.18 4.01
CA MET A 1 14.46 9.81 3.74
C MET A 1 13.33 8.86 3.33
N THR A 2 13.61 7.78 2.58
CA THR A 2 12.64 6.69 2.34
C THR A 2 12.88 5.51 3.28
N LEU A 3 11.83 5.02 3.94
CA LEU A 3 11.89 3.88 4.85
C LEU A 3 10.98 2.74 4.37
N ALA A 4 11.55 1.54 4.22
CA ALA A 4 10.77 0.33 4.03
C ALA A 4 10.48 -0.34 5.38
N MET A 5 9.24 -0.78 5.58
CA MET A 5 8.77 -1.37 6.82
C MET A 5 8.13 -2.74 6.60
N THR A 6 8.48 -3.64 7.51
CA THR A 6 7.78 -4.92 7.73
C THR A 6 7.70 -5.11 9.24
N TYR A 7 6.66 -5.79 9.74
CA TYR A 7 6.59 -6.15 11.15
C TYR A 7 7.08 -7.59 11.33
N VAL A 8 7.71 -7.85 12.48
CA VAL A 8 7.95 -9.20 12.96
C VAL A 8 7.00 -9.42 14.12
N ARG A 9 6.14 -10.44 14.01
CA ARG A 9 5.23 -10.81 15.09
C ARG A 9 5.98 -11.57 16.17
N ASN A 10 5.62 -11.32 17.41
CA ASN A 10 5.93 -12.19 18.54
C ASN A 10 4.62 -12.82 19.02
N ASP A 11 4.33 -12.78 20.32
CA ASP A 11 3.05 -13.18 20.92
C ASP A 11 1.94 -12.10 20.76
N GLU A 12 2.25 -10.97 20.14
CA GLU A 12 1.30 -9.87 19.86
C GLU A 12 0.46 -10.14 18.61
N ASP A 13 -0.73 -9.52 18.54
CA ASP A 13 -1.55 -9.59 17.34
C ASP A 13 -0.97 -8.75 16.19
N GLU A 14 -1.52 -8.92 14.98
CA GLU A 14 -1.05 -8.21 13.79
C GLU A 14 -1.23 -6.69 13.91
N ALA A 15 -2.31 -6.22 14.53
CA ALA A 15 -2.57 -4.80 14.67
C ALA A 15 -1.58 -4.17 15.64
N ASP A 16 -1.33 -4.81 16.78
CA ASP A 16 -0.36 -4.36 17.78
C ASP A 16 1.07 -4.33 17.20
N ALA A 17 1.46 -5.35 16.45
CA ALA A 17 2.75 -5.39 15.76
C ALA A 17 2.94 -4.20 14.80
N VAL A 18 1.90 -3.88 14.03
CA VAL A 18 1.93 -2.75 13.09
C VAL A 18 1.99 -1.41 13.84
N GLU A 19 1.16 -1.23 14.87
CA GLU A 19 1.11 0.01 15.65
C GLU A 19 2.45 0.27 16.36
N ARG A 20 3.11 -0.78 16.86
CA ARG A 20 4.46 -0.70 17.45
C ARG A 20 5.50 -0.23 16.45
N VAL A 21 5.46 -0.74 15.21
CA VAL A 21 6.36 -0.29 14.15
C VAL A 21 6.12 1.19 13.83
N LEU A 22 4.86 1.62 13.65
CA LEU A 22 4.54 3.03 13.37
C LEU A 22 4.96 3.96 14.52
N ALA A 23 4.72 3.56 15.77
CA ALA A 23 5.18 4.30 16.94
C ALA A 23 6.71 4.45 16.96
N ARG A 24 7.45 3.40 16.58
CA ARG A 24 8.91 3.49 16.47
C ARG A 24 9.34 4.46 15.36
N VAL A 25 8.64 4.43 14.23
CA VAL A 25 8.93 5.29 13.07
C VAL A 25 8.75 6.76 13.39
N GLU A 26 7.68 7.13 14.11
CA GLU A 26 7.42 8.51 14.56
C GLU A 26 8.52 9.07 15.48
N ASN A 27 9.27 8.19 16.14
CA ASN A 27 10.31 8.57 17.12
C ASN A 27 11.73 8.56 16.53
N TYR A 28 11.91 8.37 15.22
CA TYR A 28 13.23 8.48 14.63
C TYR A 28 13.73 9.94 14.63
N PRO A 29 15.05 10.17 14.84
CA PRO A 29 15.61 11.52 14.92
C PRO A 29 15.81 12.18 13.54
N PHE A 30 15.20 11.65 12.49
CA PHE A 30 15.34 12.12 11.11
C PHE A 30 13.98 12.15 10.41
N GLU A 31 13.86 13.04 9.42
CA GLU A 31 12.64 13.19 8.64
C GLU A 31 12.48 12.05 7.63
N ILE A 32 11.26 11.50 7.58
CA ILE A 32 10.88 10.43 6.68
C ILE A 32 9.90 11.01 5.67
N ASP A 33 10.28 11.00 4.39
CA ASP A 33 9.46 11.55 3.31
C ASP A 33 8.48 10.50 2.77
N LEU A 34 8.90 9.23 2.81
CA LEU A 34 8.17 8.13 2.18
C LEU A 34 8.30 6.83 2.99
N LEU A 35 7.16 6.24 3.32
CA LEU A 35 7.01 4.91 3.90
C LEU A 35 6.63 3.89 2.80
N LEU A 36 7.38 2.80 2.70
CA LEU A 36 7.06 1.65 1.85
C LEU A 36 6.67 0.48 2.74
N ALA A 37 5.42 0.04 2.67
CA ALA A 37 4.89 -1.00 3.54
C ALA A 37 4.36 -2.20 2.75
N ASP A 38 4.56 -3.40 3.30
CA ASP A 38 4.03 -4.63 2.73
C ASP A 38 2.50 -4.78 2.92
N SER A 39 1.93 -5.88 2.45
CA SER A 39 0.48 -6.10 2.50
C SER A 39 -0.09 -6.33 3.90
N GLY A 40 0.73 -6.64 4.90
CA GLY A 40 0.30 -6.72 6.30
C GLY A 40 -0.11 -5.36 6.86
N PHE A 41 0.39 -4.27 6.27
CA PHE A 41 0.00 -2.91 6.62
C PHE A 41 -1.26 -2.43 5.89
N TYR A 42 -1.88 -3.28 5.05
CA TYR A 42 -3.12 -2.95 4.33
C TYR A 42 -4.35 -3.02 5.24
N ASN A 43 -4.43 -2.07 6.16
CA ASN A 43 -5.52 -1.89 7.11
C ASN A 43 -5.91 -0.41 7.17
N GLU A 44 -7.20 -0.12 7.31
CA GLU A 44 -7.73 1.25 7.35
C GLU A 44 -7.08 2.12 8.44
N ARG A 45 -6.91 1.63 9.67
CA ARG A 45 -6.29 2.39 10.76
C ARG A 45 -4.83 2.73 10.45
N VAL A 46 -4.10 1.73 9.95
CA VAL A 46 -2.69 1.82 9.58
C VAL A 46 -2.49 2.81 8.44
N ILE A 47 -3.31 2.75 7.39
CA ILE A 47 -3.26 3.68 6.26
C ILE A 47 -3.60 5.11 6.72
N ARG A 48 -4.53 5.28 7.67
CA ARG A 48 -4.84 6.61 8.25
C ARG A 48 -3.71 7.18 9.09
N ARG A 49 -3.04 6.35 9.90
CA ARG A 49 -1.93 6.78 10.75
C ARG A 49 -0.68 7.05 9.92
N SER A 50 -0.26 6.11 9.07
CA SER A 50 0.93 6.25 8.23
C SER A 50 0.94 7.51 7.37
N ARG A 51 -0.20 7.89 6.76
CA ARG A 51 -0.32 9.14 5.99
C ARG A 51 -0.20 10.43 6.81
N GLN A 52 -0.30 10.36 8.15
CA GLN A 52 -0.04 11.50 9.04
C GLN A 52 1.46 11.65 9.33
N ILE A 53 2.23 10.56 9.20
CA ILE A 53 3.68 10.53 9.41
C ILE A 53 4.38 11.03 8.16
N ALA A 54 4.08 10.44 6.99
CA ALA A 54 4.75 10.74 5.73
C ALA A 54 3.91 10.27 4.53
N ALA A 55 4.36 10.56 3.30
CA ALA A 55 3.81 9.89 2.13
C ALA A 55 3.96 8.37 2.31
N THR A 56 2.96 7.60 1.90
CA THR A 56 2.91 6.16 2.20
C THR A 56 2.46 5.37 0.98
N VAL A 57 3.22 4.31 0.67
CA VAL A 57 2.89 3.31 -0.35
C VAL A 57 2.72 1.97 0.35
N VAL A 58 1.50 1.41 0.32
CA VAL A 58 1.18 0.10 0.91
C VAL A 58 0.78 -0.88 -0.18
N HIS A 59 1.39 -2.07 -0.21
CA HIS A 59 0.98 -3.11 -1.15
C HIS A 59 -0.46 -3.59 -0.87
N VAL A 60 -1.27 -3.66 -1.93
CA VAL A 60 -2.69 -4.03 -1.84
C VAL A 60 -2.89 -5.50 -2.19
N PRO A 61 -3.36 -6.35 -1.27
CA PRO A 61 -3.61 -7.76 -1.53
C PRO A 61 -4.84 -7.95 -2.44
N LYS A 62 -4.74 -8.87 -3.41
CA LYS A 62 -5.79 -9.21 -4.40
C LYS A 62 -6.90 -10.11 -3.83
N LYS A 63 -7.49 -9.73 -2.70
CA LYS A 63 -8.46 -10.59 -1.99
C LYS A 63 -9.91 -10.36 -2.41
N SER A 64 -10.37 -9.11 -2.48
CA SER A 64 -11.78 -8.81 -2.82
C SER A 64 -12.03 -8.81 -4.33
N GLU A 65 -13.23 -9.21 -4.75
CA GLU A 65 -13.67 -9.14 -6.16
C GLU A 65 -13.50 -7.72 -6.72
N ARG A 66 -14.01 -6.72 -6.01
CA ARG A 66 -13.85 -5.31 -6.40
C ARG A 66 -12.39 -4.88 -6.59
N MET A 67 -11.45 -5.42 -5.81
CA MET A 67 -10.03 -5.13 -6.00
C MET A 67 -9.49 -5.89 -7.21
N LYS A 68 -9.89 -7.15 -7.41
CA LYS A 68 -9.52 -7.92 -8.60
C LYS A 68 -9.97 -7.20 -9.88
N ASP A 69 -11.21 -6.73 -9.95
CA ASP A 69 -11.73 -6.00 -11.11
C ASP A 69 -10.90 -4.74 -11.42
N LYS A 70 -10.49 -4.00 -10.38
CA LYS A 70 -9.64 -2.81 -10.56
C LYS A 70 -8.21 -3.13 -11.03
N LEU A 71 -7.76 -4.36 -10.78
CA LEU A 71 -6.44 -4.84 -11.15
C LEU A 71 -6.48 -5.69 -12.43
N ASP A 72 -7.65 -5.87 -13.06
CA ASP A 72 -7.81 -6.57 -14.33
C ASP A 72 -7.66 -5.59 -15.50
N ILE A 73 -6.41 -5.13 -15.68
CA ILE A 73 -6.07 -4.04 -16.59
C ILE A 73 -4.66 -4.22 -17.16
N HIS A 74 -4.43 -3.68 -18.36
CA HIS A 74 -3.18 -3.86 -19.13
C HIS A 74 -2.29 -2.61 -19.16
N LYS A 75 -2.66 -1.52 -18.44
CA LYS A 75 -1.89 -0.27 -18.41
C LYS A 75 -1.83 0.33 -17.01
N SER A 76 -0.66 0.77 -16.57
CA SER A 76 -0.52 1.45 -15.28
C SER A 76 -1.35 2.73 -15.22
N TYR A 77 -2.01 2.99 -14.08
CA TYR A 77 -2.81 4.19 -13.85
C TYR A 77 -2.97 4.47 -12.36
N MET A 78 -3.37 5.70 -12.01
CA MET A 78 -3.78 6.06 -10.66
C MET A 78 -5.29 6.31 -10.60
N THR A 79 -5.95 5.84 -9.55
CA THR A 79 -7.39 6.01 -9.31
C THR A 79 -7.65 6.22 -7.82
N THR A 80 -8.91 6.36 -7.43
CA THR A 80 -9.31 6.35 -6.02
C THR A 80 -9.97 5.01 -5.68
N TYR A 81 -9.60 4.43 -4.54
CA TYR A 81 -10.27 3.27 -3.97
C TYR A 81 -11.07 3.67 -2.71
N ARG A 82 -12.21 3.02 -2.49
CA ARG A 82 -13.04 3.16 -1.28
C ARG A 82 -13.03 1.83 -0.53
N MET A 83 -12.22 1.73 0.52
CA MET A 83 -12.23 0.62 1.46
C MET A 83 -13.42 0.76 2.42
N TYR A 84 -14.05 -0.37 2.79
CA TYR A 84 -15.25 -0.41 3.63
C TYR A 84 -16.35 0.57 3.18
N LYS A 85 -16.66 0.53 1.88
CA LYS A 85 -17.62 1.42 1.22
C LYS A 85 -18.96 1.40 1.97
N ASP A 86 -19.52 2.58 2.19
CA ASP A 86 -20.85 2.80 2.78
C ASP A 86 -20.93 2.32 4.26
N SER A 87 -19.80 2.38 4.98
CA SER A 87 -19.71 2.12 6.43
C SER A 87 -19.04 3.29 7.18
N GLU A 88 -19.18 3.34 8.50
CA GLU A 88 -18.50 4.32 9.36
C GLU A 88 -16.97 4.25 9.24
N ARG A 89 -16.45 3.08 8.85
CA ARG A 89 -15.02 2.85 8.64
C ARG A 89 -14.56 3.17 7.21
N GLU A 90 -15.40 3.80 6.39
CA GLU A 90 -15.05 4.10 5.01
C GLU A 90 -13.76 4.92 4.94
N LEU A 91 -12.79 4.40 4.17
CA LEU A 91 -11.55 5.08 3.87
C LEU A 91 -11.39 5.21 2.36
N ARG A 92 -11.21 6.45 1.90
CA ARG A 92 -10.83 6.77 0.52
C ARG A 92 -9.34 7.03 0.47
N PHE A 93 -8.66 6.43 -0.51
CA PHE A 93 -7.24 6.65 -0.74
C PHE A 93 -6.89 6.51 -2.23
N PRO A 94 -5.81 7.17 -2.69
CA PRO A 94 -5.27 6.95 -4.03
C PRO A 94 -4.77 5.52 -4.17
N LEU A 95 -5.21 4.83 -5.22
CA LEU A 95 -4.76 3.52 -5.63
C LEU A 95 -3.92 3.68 -6.90
N ALA A 96 -2.63 3.40 -6.79
CA ALA A 96 -1.76 3.23 -7.94
C ALA A 96 -1.83 1.78 -8.39
N VAL A 97 -2.15 1.55 -9.67
CA VAL A 97 -2.08 0.24 -10.30
C VAL A 97 -0.88 0.23 -11.23
N ALA A 98 0.05 -0.67 -10.98
CA ALA A 98 1.28 -0.82 -11.74
C ALA A 98 1.25 -2.13 -12.53
N VAL A 99 1.31 -2.02 -13.86
CA VAL A 99 1.50 -3.13 -14.78
C VAL A 99 2.98 -3.21 -15.13
N SER A 100 3.56 -4.39 -14.93
CA SER A 100 4.96 -4.70 -15.25
C SER A 100 5.02 -5.99 -16.05
N TYR A 101 6.05 -6.18 -16.85
CA TYR A 101 6.25 -7.41 -17.61
C TYR A 101 7.37 -8.23 -16.97
N HIS A 102 7.13 -9.51 -16.70
CA HIS A 102 8.23 -10.40 -16.35
C HIS A 102 8.98 -10.79 -17.63
N ALA A 103 10.20 -10.30 -17.78
CA ALA A 103 11.15 -10.84 -18.74
C ALA A 103 11.89 -12.02 -18.08
N GLY A 104 11.53 -13.25 -18.45
CA GLY A 104 12.38 -14.43 -18.26
C GLY A 104 12.54 -14.98 -16.84
N ASP A 105 11.78 -14.50 -15.84
CA ASP A 105 11.89 -15.03 -14.48
C ASP A 105 11.24 -16.43 -14.38
N ARG A 106 12.07 -17.47 -14.28
CA ARG A 106 11.68 -18.89 -14.17
C ARG A 106 10.74 -19.39 -15.29
N GLY A 107 10.94 -18.94 -16.52
CA GLY A 107 10.13 -19.36 -17.68
C GLY A 107 8.70 -18.80 -17.68
N LYS A 108 8.40 -17.84 -16.79
CA LYS A 108 7.11 -17.14 -16.78
C LYS A 108 7.19 -15.90 -17.65
N SER A 109 6.41 -15.89 -18.73
CA SER A 109 6.15 -14.73 -19.57
C SER A 109 4.77 -14.17 -19.26
N GLY A 110 4.64 -12.86 -19.11
CA GLY A 110 3.33 -12.22 -19.00
C GLY A 110 3.32 -10.95 -18.16
N GLU A 111 2.14 -10.33 -18.14
CA GLU A 111 1.85 -9.13 -17.37
C GLU A 111 1.66 -9.45 -15.88
N VAL A 112 2.25 -8.62 -15.04
CA VAL A 112 2.03 -8.61 -13.60
C VAL A 112 1.50 -7.26 -13.19
N VAL A 113 0.23 -7.27 -12.82
CA VAL A 113 -0.47 -6.14 -12.25
C VAL A 113 -0.34 -6.17 -10.74
N ARG A 114 0.08 -5.07 -10.13
CA ARG A 114 0.14 -4.86 -8.67
C ARG A 114 -0.63 -3.60 -8.28
N GLY A 115 -1.29 -3.64 -7.14
CA GLY A 115 -1.99 -2.49 -6.57
C GLY A 115 -1.23 -1.93 -5.37
N TYR A 116 -1.21 -0.61 -5.24
CA TYR A 116 -0.60 0.09 -4.12
C TYR A 116 -1.50 1.23 -3.64
N GLY A 117 -1.78 1.28 -2.33
CA GLY A 117 -2.34 2.48 -1.72
C GLY A 117 -1.25 3.54 -1.64
N ALA A 118 -1.36 4.62 -2.39
CA ALA A 118 -0.31 5.61 -2.62
C ALA A 118 -0.71 6.98 -2.03
N CYS A 119 -0.79 7.05 -0.70
CA CYS A 119 -1.20 8.25 0.03
C CYS A 119 -0.08 9.30 0.04
N GLY A 120 -0.38 10.55 -0.34
CA GLY A 120 0.61 11.63 -0.34
C GLY A 120 1.66 11.53 -1.46
N VAL A 121 1.49 10.58 -2.40
CA VAL A 121 2.36 10.42 -3.57
C VAL A 121 1.75 11.19 -4.75
N ILE A 122 2.60 11.88 -5.51
CA ILE A 122 2.20 12.64 -6.69
C ILE A 122 2.02 11.70 -7.88
N ASP A 123 0.90 11.82 -8.59
CA ASP A 123 0.68 11.11 -9.85
C ASP A 123 1.67 11.59 -10.93
N ARG A 124 2.44 10.66 -11.48
CA ARG A 124 3.36 10.91 -12.61
C ARG A 124 3.02 10.06 -13.83
N SER A 125 1.83 9.45 -13.86
CA SER A 125 1.36 8.70 -15.01
C SER A 125 1.38 9.59 -16.26
N ALA A 126 1.90 9.08 -17.37
CA ALA A 126 1.74 9.76 -18.65
C ALA A 126 0.23 9.86 -18.97
N LYS A 127 -0.26 11.08 -19.20
CA LYS A 127 -1.66 11.34 -19.58
C LYS A 127 -1.93 10.95 -21.02
#